data_AF-A0A1I8ALX0-F1
#
_entry.id   AF-A0A1I8ALX0-F1
#
_cell.length_a   1.000
_cell.length_b   1.000
_cell.length_c   1.000
_cell.angle_alpha   90.00
_cell.angle_beta   90.00
_cell.angle_gamma   90.00
#
_symmetry.space_group_name_H-M   'P 1'
#
loop_
_entity.id
_entity.type
_entity.pdbx_description
1 polymer ?
#
loop_
_entity_poly.entity_id
_entity_poly.type
_entity_poly.pdbx_seq_one_letter_code
_entity_poly.pdbx_strand_id
1 'polypeptide(L)'
;MGKRFDEKLELCKLIRSKRDVLFGKSTDGLSSKEAKEMTWKWIYNECAARGHSWTVGKDWCYLRRSKWPVIKCEALKRLSQDLKSGGSVKKTTKFDEFILEFVLMPELGHHSGTVNLDGIKIECIDRLQSSEALDETSTDLSVSAPDSPLEINDDSPEMSRRHEEKMELVRLIAERKRELFGRSYDGCDRSRKEEAWKGVFEECARRGHSWTIGKDWIYLRKSKWPGIKSDAL
;
A
#
# COMPACT_ATOMS: atom_id res chain seq x y z
N MET A 1 12.21 -19.02 23.86
CA MET A 1 11.67 -17.88 23.10
C MET A 1 11.87 -18.19 21.62
N GLY A 2 10.85 -18.07 20.78
CA GLY A 2 10.90 -18.60 19.42
C GLY A 2 11.62 -17.66 18.44
N LYS A 3 12.37 -18.22 17.48
CA LYS A 3 13.14 -17.51 16.42
C LYS A 3 12.43 -16.28 15.82
N ARG A 4 11.12 -16.32 15.66
CA ARG A 4 10.30 -15.21 15.14
C ARG A 4 10.23 -13.99 16.08
N PHE A 5 10.27 -14.21 17.39
CA PHE A 5 10.29 -13.14 18.39
C PHE A 5 11.63 -12.40 18.36
N ASP A 6 12.73 -13.15 18.28
CA ASP A 6 14.08 -12.58 18.21
C ASP A 6 14.25 -11.73 16.94
N GLU A 7 13.75 -12.21 15.79
CA GLU A 7 13.73 -11.43 14.54
C GLU A 7 12.95 -10.10 14.66
N LYS A 8 11.80 -10.11 15.35
CA LYS A 8 11.00 -8.90 15.59
C LYS A 8 11.76 -7.92 16.50
N LEU A 9 12.38 -8.42 17.55
CA LEU A 9 13.16 -7.62 18.50
C LEU A 9 14.37 -6.96 17.84
N GLU A 10 15.16 -7.73 17.08
CA GLU A 10 16.32 -7.21 16.35
C GLU A 10 15.92 -6.15 15.33
N LEU A 11 14.82 -6.35 14.60
CA LEU A 11 14.28 -5.32 13.71
C LEU A 11 13.97 -4.02 14.46
N CYS A 12 13.27 -4.11 15.59
CA CYS A 12 12.92 -2.93 16.37
C CYS A 12 14.17 -2.22 16.94
N LYS A 13 15.23 -2.95 17.32
CA LYS A 13 16.52 -2.36 17.73
C LYS A 13 17.19 -1.58 16.59
N LEU A 14 17.21 -2.16 15.38
CA LEU A 14 17.78 -1.49 14.19
C LEU A 14 17.01 -0.21 13.86
N ILE A 15 15.67 -0.28 13.86
CA ILE A 15 14.80 0.90 13.66
C ILE A 15 15.05 1.97 14.73
N ARG A 16 15.24 1.57 16.00
CA ARG A 16 15.57 2.47 17.11
C ARG A 16 16.91 3.17 16.88
N SER A 17 17.93 2.47 16.40
CA SER A 17 19.27 3.03 16.16
C SER A 17 19.31 4.12 15.09
N LYS A 18 18.31 4.17 14.20
CA LYS A 18 18.21 5.14 13.10
C LYS A 18 16.96 6.02 13.19
N ARG A 19 16.40 6.14 14.40
CA ARG A 19 15.16 6.87 14.67
C ARG A 19 15.15 8.27 14.08
N ASP A 20 16.21 9.03 14.34
CA ASP A 20 16.25 10.46 14.01
C ASP A 20 16.25 10.66 12.50
N VAL A 21 16.88 9.77 11.75
CA VAL A 21 16.85 9.79 10.29
C VAL A 21 15.46 9.39 9.77
N LEU A 22 14.83 8.37 10.35
CA LEU A 22 13.53 7.86 9.89
C LEU A 22 12.36 8.78 10.25
N PHE A 23 12.37 9.33 11.47
CA PHE A 23 11.22 9.96 12.13
C PHE A 23 11.55 11.32 12.76
N GLY A 24 12.81 11.75 12.79
CA GLY A 24 13.19 13.06 13.32
C GLY A 24 12.62 14.21 12.50
N LYS A 25 12.42 15.35 13.17
CA LYS A 25 12.11 16.62 12.52
C LYS A 25 13.40 17.13 11.90
N SER A 26 13.35 17.42 10.60
CA SER A 26 14.49 17.94 9.85
C SER A 26 14.79 19.36 10.31
N THR A 27 15.59 19.53 11.37
CA THR A 27 15.99 20.86 11.85
C THR A 27 16.90 21.57 10.85
N ASP A 28 17.64 20.80 10.05
CA ASP A 28 18.64 21.32 9.11
C ASP A 28 18.34 20.97 7.64
N GLY A 29 17.09 20.62 7.30
CA GLY A 29 16.72 20.24 5.92
C GLY A 29 17.29 18.89 5.43
N LEU A 30 18.14 18.23 6.22
CA LEU A 30 18.94 17.05 5.84
C LEU A 30 18.31 15.68 6.05
N SER A 31 17.14 15.56 6.69
CA SER A 31 16.34 14.33 6.55
C SER A 31 15.67 14.30 5.16
N SER A 32 16.50 14.31 4.10
CA SER A 32 16.06 14.11 2.74
C SER A 32 15.29 12.80 2.64
N LYS A 33 14.24 12.78 1.80
CA LYS A 33 13.50 11.57 1.43
C LYS A 33 14.45 10.41 1.07
N GLU A 34 15.59 10.73 0.47
CA GLU A 34 16.65 9.80 0.11
C GLU A 34 17.36 9.21 1.34
N ALA A 35 17.65 10.01 2.37
CA ALA A 35 18.25 9.53 3.61
C ALA A 35 17.34 8.52 4.32
N LYS A 36 16.03 8.76 4.33
CA LYS A 36 15.04 7.79 4.85
C LYS A 36 15.04 6.51 4.02
N GLU A 37 15.08 6.61 2.71
CA GLU A 37 15.13 5.45 1.82
C GLU A 37 16.39 4.62 2.03
N MET A 38 17.56 5.25 2.05
CA MET A 38 18.84 4.59 2.31
C MET A 38 18.86 3.91 3.68
N THR A 39 18.26 4.54 4.69
CA THR A 39 18.13 3.96 6.02
C THR A 39 17.24 2.72 6.03
N TRP A 40 16.09 2.74 5.35
CA TRP A 40 15.24 1.55 5.23
C TRP A 40 15.93 0.41 4.49
N LYS A 41 16.67 0.72 3.41
CA LYS A 41 17.50 -0.25 2.68
C LYS A 41 18.55 -0.86 3.60
N TRP A 42 19.25 -0.04 4.37
CA TRP A 42 20.27 -0.50 5.31
C TRP A 42 19.69 -1.43 6.38
N ILE A 43 18.59 -1.06 7.03
CA ILE A 43 17.92 -1.91 8.04
C ILE A 43 17.49 -3.25 7.44
N TYR A 44 16.96 -3.23 6.22
CA TYR A 44 16.56 -4.44 5.52
C TYR A 44 17.76 -5.36 5.27
N ASN A 45 18.87 -4.82 4.76
CA ASN A 45 20.08 -5.59 4.49
C ASN A 45 20.67 -6.19 5.77
N GLU A 46 20.67 -5.46 6.89
CA GLU A 46 21.05 -5.98 8.20
C GLU A 46 20.19 -7.17 8.63
N CYS A 47 18.86 -7.08 8.46
CA CYS A 47 17.96 -8.18 8.77
C CYS A 47 18.19 -9.40 7.86
N ALA A 48 18.46 -9.17 6.57
CA ALA A 48 18.73 -10.21 5.60
C ALA A 48 20.06 -10.92 5.90
N ALA A 49 21.12 -10.17 6.22
CA ALA A 49 22.43 -10.69 6.61
C ALA A 49 22.35 -11.55 7.89
N ARG A 50 21.44 -11.20 8.82
CA ARG A 50 21.15 -11.98 10.03
C ARG A 50 20.22 -13.19 9.79
N GLY A 51 19.82 -13.44 8.54
CA GLY A 51 19.01 -14.60 8.17
C GLY A 51 17.55 -14.52 8.63
N HIS A 52 16.99 -13.32 8.77
CA HIS A 52 15.58 -13.16 9.14
C HIS A 52 14.66 -13.81 8.10
N SER A 53 13.83 -14.74 8.54
CA SER A 53 12.97 -15.56 7.66
C SER A 53 12.06 -14.75 6.74
N TRP A 54 11.60 -13.57 7.19
CA TRP A 54 10.70 -12.70 6.44
C TRP A 54 11.37 -11.90 5.31
N THR A 55 12.70 -11.97 5.19
CA THR A 55 13.45 -11.29 4.11
C THR A 55 13.51 -12.11 2.82
N VAL A 56 13.28 -13.43 2.90
CA VAL A 56 13.34 -14.31 1.72
C VAL A 56 12.26 -13.92 0.71
N GLY A 57 12.68 -13.54 -0.50
CA GLY A 57 11.79 -13.11 -1.56
C GLY A 57 11.01 -11.83 -1.24
N LYS A 58 11.58 -10.94 -0.42
CA LYS A 58 11.03 -9.62 -0.08
C LYS A 58 12.10 -8.54 -0.29
N ASP A 59 11.71 -7.28 -0.05
CA ASP A 59 12.60 -6.12 -0.13
C ASP A 59 12.41 -5.16 1.04
N TRP A 60 13.23 -4.12 1.05
CA TRP A 60 13.15 -3.03 2.03
C TRP A 60 11.79 -2.30 2.00
N CYS A 61 11.09 -2.31 0.87
CA CYS A 61 9.74 -1.76 0.76
C CYS A 61 8.72 -2.58 1.54
N TYR A 62 8.80 -3.92 1.50
CA TYR A 62 7.99 -4.81 2.32
C TYR A 62 8.22 -4.54 3.81
N LEU A 63 9.49 -4.34 4.21
CA LEU A 63 9.81 -3.95 5.58
C LEU A 63 9.06 -2.67 5.98
N ARG A 64 9.21 -1.60 5.19
CA ARG A 64 8.65 -0.27 5.47
C ARG A 64 7.11 -0.22 5.40
N ARG A 65 6.51 -0.87 4.41
CA ARG A 65 5.08 -0.74 4.07
C ARG A 65 4.18 -1.83 4.64
N SER A 66 4.75 -2.94 5.08
CA SER A 66 3.97 -4.08 5.56
C SER A 66 4.47 -4.57 6.91
N LYS A 67 5.73 -5.01 7.01
CA LYS A 67 6.25 -5.64 8.23
C LYS A 67 6.23 -4.69 9.43
N TRP A 68 6.78 -3.47 9.26
CA TRP A 68 6.81 -2.46 10.31
C TRP A 68 5.40 -1.96 10.69
N PRO A 69 4.51 -1.61 9.75
CA PRO A 69 3.13 -1.28 10.07
C PRO A 69 2.39 -2.37 10.84
N VAL A 70 2.54 -3.64 10.48
CA VAL A 70 1.90 -4.75 11.22
C VAL A 70 2.38 -4.81 12.66
N ILE A 71 3.70 -4.76 12.89
CA ILE A 71 4.29 -4.76 14.24
C ILE A 71 3.76 -3.58 15.07
N LYS A 72 3.70 -2.39 14.47
CA LYS A 72 3.15 -1.18 15.09
C LYS A 72 1.68 -1.34 15.45
N CYS A 73 0.86 -1.83 14.51
CA CYS A 73 -0.57 -2.00 14.69
C CYS A 73 -0.89 -3.06 15.74
N GLU A 74 -0.13 -4.16 15.82
CA GLU A 74 -0.29 -5.17 16.88
C GLU A 74 -0.11 -4.56 18.28
N ALA A 75 0.95 -3.78 18.47
CA ALA A 75 1.23 -3.11 19.75
C ALA A 75 0.12 -2.09 20.11
N LEU A 76 -0.32 -1.27 19.14
CA LEU A 76 -1.41 -0.30 19.34
C LEU A 76 -2.76 -0.97 19.63
N LYS A 77 -3.07 -2.09 18.97
CA LYS A 77 -4.30 -2.85 19.23
C LYS A 77 -4.34 -3.38 20.67
N ARG A 78 -3.23 -3.92 21.17
CA ARG A 78 -3.14 -4.40 22.57
C ARG A 78 -3.25 -3.25 23.56
N LEU A 79 -2.60 -2.12 23.28
CA LEU A 79 -2.76 -0.91 24.10
C LEU A 79 -4.22 -0.46 24.19
N SER A 80 -4.91 -0.41 23.04
CA SER A 80 -6.34 -0.04 23.00
C SER A 80 -7.21 -1.01 23.81
N GLN A 81 -6.89 -2.30 23.80
CA GLN A 81 -7.61 -3.28 24.62
C GLN A 81 -7.34 -3.10 26.11
N ASP A 82 -6.10 -2.79 26.50
CA ASP A 82 -5.75 -2.51 27.89
C ASP A 82 -6.52 -1.30 28.42
N LEU A 83 -6.57 -0.21 27.65
CA LEU A 83 -7.33 0.99 27.96
C LEU A 83 -8.84 0.71 28.10
N LYS A 84 -9.42 -0.06 27.17
CA LYS A 84 -10.86 -0.43 27.20
C LYS A 84 -11.22 -1.36 28.36
N SER A 85 -10.28 -2.18 28.82
CA SER A 85 -10.50 -3.15 29.91
C SER A 85 -10.30 -2.58 31.31
N GLY A 86 -9.98 -1.28 31.43
CA GLY A 86 -9.69 -0.64 32.70
C GLY A 86 -8.47 -1.23 33.43
N GLY A 87 -7.54 -1.86 32.69
CA GLY A 87 -6.33 -2.47 33.27
C GLY A 87 -6.55 -3.76 34.07
N SER A 88 -7.75 -4.35 34.04
CA SER A 88 -8.07 -5.59 34.78
C SER A 88 -7.24 -6.81 34.33
N VAL A 89 -6.87 -6.87 33.05
CA VAL A 89 -5.92 -7.86 32.50
C VAL A 89 -5.02 -7.18 31.48
N LYS A 90 -3.73 -7.02 31.81
CA LYS A 90 -2.75 -6.41 30.91
C LYS A 90 -2.42 -7.33 29.74
N LYS A 91 -2.82 -6.94 28.54
CA LYS A 91 -2.54 -7.65 27.28
C LYS A 91 -1.30 -7.13 26.57
N THR A 92 -0.85 -5.89 26.87
CA THR A 92 0.44 -5.40 26.39
C THR A 92 1.59 -6.21 26.99
N THR A 93 2.47 -6.68 26.12
CA THR A 93 3.72 -7.34 26.51
C THR A 93 4.84 -6.30 26.70
N LYS A 94 5.92 -6.66 27.37
CA LYS A 94 7.14 -5.82 27.44
C LYS A 94 7.68 -5.44 26.05
N PHE A 95 7.44 -6.28 25.05
CA PHE A 95 7.80 -6.00 23.66
C PHE A 95 6.89 -4.93 23.04
N ASP A 96 5.59 -4.96 23.35
CA ASP A 96 4.66 -3.93 22.91
C ASP A 96 4.98 -2.59 23.56
N GLU A 97 5.31 -2.58 24.87
CA GLU A 97 5.78 -1.39 25.58
C GLU A 97 7.01 -0.78 24.89
N PHE A 98 7.99 -1.60 24.52
CA PHE A 98 9.17 -1.16 23.78
C PHE A 98 8.83 -0.54 22.41
N ILE A 99 7.86 -1.11 21.69
CA ILE A 99 7.39 -0.53 20.41
C ILE A 99 6.64 0.77 20.65
N LEU A 100 5.78 0.83 21.67
CA LEU A 100 4.94 1.98 21.96
C LEU A 100 5.74 3.17 22.46
N GLU A 101 6.76 2.96 23.30
CA GLU A 101 7.77 3.97 23.67
C GLU A 101 8.38 4.62 22.43
N PHE A 102 8.66 3.83 21.39
CA PHE A 102 9.26 4.31 20.16
C PHE A 102 8.26 5.01 19.21
N VAL A 103 7.07 4.44 19.08
CA VAL A 103 6.04 4.86 18.09
C VAL A 103 5.27 6.09 18.56
N LEU A 104 5.04 6.23 19.87
CA LEU A 104 4.20 7.28 20.46
C LEU A 104 4.99 8.53 20.88
N MET A 105 6.33 8.50 20.87
CA MET A 105 7.14 9.63 21.33
C MET A 105 7.60 10.66 20.27
N PRO A 106 6.76 11.22 19.38
CA PRO A 106 7.02 12.55 18.82
C PRO A 106 6.50 13.71 19.70
N GLU A 107 5.64 13.44 20.69
CA GLU A 107 4.86 14.48 21.42
C GLU A 107 5.25 14.68 22.89
N LEU A 108 6.14 13.87 23.46
CA LEU A 108 6.54 13.99 24.87
C LEU A 108 8.02 14.36 24.95
N GLY A 109 8.29 15.67 25.01
CA GLY A 109 9.58 16.15 25.46
C GLY A 109 9.89 15.61 26.86
N HIS A 110 11.13 15.19 27.09
CA HIS A 110 11.85 15.10 28.37
C HIS A 110 11.04 14.99 29.68
N HIS A 111 10.15 14.02 29.82
CA HIS A 111 9.54 13.71 31.11
C HIS A 111 9.76 12.24 31.45
N SER A 112 10.77 11.99 32.29
CA SER A 112 10.90 10.77 33.07
C SER A 112 9.73 10.73 34.06
N GLY A 113 8.63 10.12 33.67
CA GLY A 113 7.44 9.95 34.51
C GLY A 113 6.39 9.14 33.78
N THR A 114 5.68 8.28 34.53
CA THR A 114 4.57 7.44 34.05
C THR A 114 3.67 8.19 33.07
N VAL A 115 3.64 7.72 31.83
CA VAL A 115 2.90 8.36 30.72
C VAL A 115 1.41 8.14 30.93
N ASN A 116 0.66 9.22 31.17
CA ASN A 116 -0.80 9.19 31.13
C ASN A 116 -1.25 9.17 29.65
N LEU A 117 -2.02 8.16 29.27
CA LEU A 117 -2.45 7.86 27.91
C LEU A 117 -3.78 8.53 27.52
N ASP A 118 -4.41 9.30 28.43
CA ASP A 118 -5.75 9.86 28.23
C ASP A 118 -5.85 10.96 27.15
N GLY A 119 -4.73 11.36 26.52
CA GLY A 119 -4.68 12.42 25.51
C GLY A 119 -4.27 12.00 24.11
N ILE A 120 -3.92 10.72 23.87
CA ILE A 120 -3.45 10.29 22.54
C ILE A 120 -4.67 10.07 21.64
N LYS A 121 -4.94 11.04 20.76
CA LYS A 121 -5.94 10.91 19.69
C LYS A 121 -5.54 9.77 18.74
N ILE A 122 -6.16 8.61 18.91
CA ILE A 122 -5.86 7.39 18.13
C ILE A 122 -6.56 7.43 16.76
N GLU A 123 -6.38 8.52 15.99
CA GLU A 123 -6.94 8.66 14.63
C GLU A 123 -6.30 7.67 13.61
N CYS A 124 -5.27 6.92 14.03
CA CYS A 124 -4.63 5.89 13.21
C CYS A 124 -5.40 4.55 13.16
N ILE A 125 -6.39 4.30 14.02
CA ILE A 125 -7.14 3.04 14.02
C ILE A 125 -8.26 3.04 12.96
N ASP A 126 -8.95 4.16 12.74
CA ASP A 126 -10.13 4.22 11.86
C ASP A 126 -9.81 3.94 10.39
N ARG A 127 -8.61 4.30 9.91
CA ARG A 127 -8.19 4.02 8.51
C ARG A 127 -7.92 2.53 8.22
N LEU A 128 -7.86 1.67 9.23
CA LEU A 128 -7.57 0.24 9.07
C LEU A 128 -8.81 -0.65 9.24
N GLN A 129 -9.94 -0.11 9.69
CA GLN A 129 -11.20 -0.86 9.84
C GLN A 129 -12.06 -0.86 8.57
N SER A 130 -11.88 0.07 7.62
CA SER A 130 -12.66 0.12 6.38
C SER A 130 -12.31 -0.93 5.32
N SER A 131 -11.47 -1.93 5.61
CA SER A 131 -11.10 -2.98 4.63
C SER A 131 -11.76 -4.34 4.89
N GLU A 132 -12.54 -4.49 5.97
CA GLU A 132 -13.23 -5.73 6.34
C GLU A 132 -14.73 -5.46 6.48
N ALA A 133 -15.43 -5.32 5.35
CA ALA A 133 -16.89 -5.44 5.26
C ALA A 133 -17.28 -5.88 3.85
N LEU A 134 -17.10 -7.17 3.59
CA LEU A 134 -17.86 -7.91 2.58
C LEU A 134 -18.47 -9.09 3.32
N ASP A 135 -19.77 -9.04 3.56
CA ASP A 135 -20.69 -10.17 3.41
C ASP A 135 -22.13 -9.66 3.51
N GLU A 136 -22.89 -9.87 2.44
CA GLU A 136 -24.03 -10.79 2.39
C GLU A 136 -25.35 -10.08 2.67
N THR A 137 -26.14 -9.92 1.61
CA THR A 137 -27.57 -10.26 1.66
C THR A 137 -28.04 -10.57 0.25
N SER A 138 -28.17 -11.86 0.00
CA SER A 138 -28.96 -12.45 -1.06
C SER A 138 -30.44 -12.31 -0.71
N THR A 139 -31.26 -11.80 -1.63
CA THR A 139 -32.67 -12.21 -1.79
C THR A 139 -33.20 -11.78 -3.17
N ASP A 140 -33.25 -12.79 -4.02
CA ASP A 140 -34.22 -13.22 -5.05
C ASP A 140 -35.50 -12.42 -5.44
N LEU A 141 -35.97 -12.77 -6.67
CA LEU A 141 -37.30 -12.61 -7.31
C LEU A 141 -37.64 -11.24 -7.96
N SER A 142 -38.22 -11.09 -9.17
CA SER A 142 -38.79 -12.00 -10.17
C SER A 142 -39.05 -11.27 -11.52
N VAL A 143 -38.90 -12.01 -12.64
CA VAL A 143 -39.72 -12.03 -13.89
C VAL A 143 -40.01 -10.72 -14.67
N SER A 144 -39.51 -10.64 -15.91
CA SER A 144 -40.33 -10.74 -17.16
C SER A 144 -39.46 -10.55 -18.41
N ALA A 145 -39.51 -11.51 -19.34
CA ALA A 145 -39.15 -11.33 -20.74
C ALA A 145 -40.23 -10.48 -21.45
N PRO A 146 -39.89 -9.82 -22.57
CA PRO A 146 -40.28 -10.44 -23.84
C PRO A 146 -39.26 -10.29 -24.99
N ASP A 147 -39.49 -11.12 -25.99
CA ASP A 147 -38.84 -11.28 -27.29
C ASP A 147 -38.51 -10.00 -28.05
N SER A 148 -37.32 -9.98 -28.68
CA SER A 148 -37.16 -9.94 -30.15
C SER A 148 -35.69 -9.83 -30.54
N PRO A 149 -35.17 -10.66 -31.46
CA PRO A 149 -33.83 -10.51 -32.01
C PRO A 149 -33.88 -9.53 -33.17
N LEU A 150 -33.47 -8.28 -32.92
CA LEU A 150 -33.15 -7.34 -34.00
C LEU A 150 -31.63 -7.29 -34.14
N GLU A 151 -31.17 -7.92 -35.23
CA GLU A 151 -29.87 -7.70 -35.83
C GLU A 151 -29.68 -6.20 -36.07
N ILE A 152 -28.75 -5.57 -35.35
CA ILE A 152 -28.27 -4.24 -35.68
C ILE A 152 -26.78 -4.39 -36.01
N ASN A 153 -26.51 -4.55 -37.30
CA ASN A 153 -25.24 -4.17 -37.89
C ASN A 153 -25.09 -2.66 -37.71
N ASP A 154 -24.41 -2.22 -36.65
CA ASP A 154 -24.06 -0.82 -36.39
C ASP A 154 -22.57 -0.60 -36.68
N ASP A 155 -22.19 -0.75 -37.96
CA ASP A 155 -20.86 -0.35 -38.47
C ASP A 155 -20.82 1.17 -38.65
N SER A 156 -20.85 1.88 -37.53
CA SER A 156 -20.50 3.30 -37.48
C SER A 156 -18.96 3.44 -37.44
N PRO A 157 -18.35 4.28 -38.30
CA PRO A 157 -16.88 4.45 -38.35
C PRO A 157 -16.30 4.97 -37.01
N GLU A 158 -17.13 5.60 -36.18
CA GLU A 158 -16.75 6.06 -34.84
C GLU A 158 -16.66 4.90 -33.83
N MET A 159 -17.52 3.88 -33.97
CA MET A 159 -17.47 2.66 -33.17
C MET A 159 -16.24 1.82 -33.52
N SER A 160 -15.90 1.75 -34.82
CA SER A 160 -14.66 1.11 -35.30
C SER A 160 -13.41 1.79 -34.74
N ARG A 161 -13.33 3.12 -34.77
CA ARG A 161 -12.18 3.85 -34.22
C ARG A 161 -12.03 3.68 -32.71
N ARG A 162 -13.14 3.71 -31.95
CA ARG A 162 -13.10 3.47 -30.49
C ARG A 162 -12.67 2.03 -30.17
N HIS A 163 -13.10 1.06 -30.97
CA HIS A 163 -12.68 -0.33 -30.85
C HIS A 163 -11.18 -0.50 -31.15
N GLU A 164 -10.69 0.12 -32.23
CA GLU A 164 -9.26 0.14 -32.57
C GLU A 164 -8.42 0.75 -31.45
N GLU A 165 -8.81 1.91 -30.90
CA GLU A 165 -8.12 2.54 -29.76
C GLU A 165 -8.08 1.63 -28.52
N LYS A 166 -9.16 0.85 -28.27
CA LYS A 166 -9.20 -0.14 -27.17
C LYS A 166 -8.23 -1.29 -27.45
N MET A 167 -8.25 -1.87 -28.65
CA MET A 167 -7.37 -2.97 -29.04
C MET A 167 -5.89 -2.57 -28.99
N GLU A 168 -5.58 -1.36 -29.43
CA GLU A 168 -4.24 -0.81 -29.40
C GLU A 168 -3.74 -0.55 -27.98
N LEU A 169 -4.60 0.00 -27.11
CA LEU A 169 -4.27 0.13 -25.69
C LEU A 169 -4.01 -1.23 -25.03
N VAL A 170 -4.83 -2.25 -25.31
CA VAL A 170 -4.62 -3.61 -24.81
C VAL A 170 -3.28 -4.16 -25.28
N ARG A 171 -2.90 -3.93 -26.54
CA ARG A 171 -1.60 -4.34 -27.10
C ARG A 171 -0.42 -3.66 -26.39
N LEU A 172 -0.49 -2.35 -26.18
CA LEU A 172 0.55 -1.59 -25.47
C LEU A 172 0.71 -2.05 -24.01
N ILE A 173 -0.41 -2.35 -23.35
CA ILE A 173 -0.40 -2.91 -21.99
C ILE A 173 0.16 -4.34 -21.99
N ALA A 174 -0.10 -5.14 -23.01
CA ALA A 174 0.43 -6.48 -23.15
C ALA A 174 1.95 -6.49 -23.39
N GLU A 175 2.47 -5.60 -24.24
CA GLU A 175 3.92 -5.42 -24.47
C GLU A 175 4.65 -5.08 -23.16
N ARG A 176 4.05 -4.20 -22.34
CA ARG A 176 4.60 -3.80 -21.04
C ARG A 176 4.07 -4.62 -19.86
N LYS A 177 3.47 -5.79 -20.09
CA LYS A 177 2.82 -6.60 -19.05
C LYS A 177 3.76 -6.92 -17.88
N ARG A 178 5.03 -7.22 -18.17
CA ARG A 178 6.05 -7.52 -17.16
C ARG A 178 6.39 -6.30 -16.30
N GLU A 179 6.39 -5.11 -16.87
CA GLU A 179 6.69 -3.87 -16.13
C GLU A 179 5.47 -3.38 -15.34
N LEU A 180 4.28 -3.48 -15.94
CA LEU A 180 3.02 -3.01 -15.36
C LEU A 180 2.49 -3.94 -14.26
N PHE A 181 2.64 -5.26 -14.44
CA PHE A 181 2.04 -6.28 -13.57
C PHE A 181 3.05 -7.31 -13.04
N GLY A 182 4.31 -7.25 -13.46
CA GLY A 182 5.34 -8.13 -12.91
C GLY A 182 5.52 -7.92 -11.41
N ARG A 183 5.95 -8.99 -10.75
CA ARG A 183 6.41 -8.92 -9.36
C ARG A 183 7.88 -8.52 -9.41
N SER A 184 8.17 -7.26 -9.08
CA SER A 184 9.53 -6.81 -8.80
C SER A 184 9.77 -6.92 -7.29
N TYR A 185 10.90 -7.50 -6.92
CA TYR A 185 11.30 -7.78 -5.53
C TYR A 185 12.35 -6.78 -5.05
N ASP A 186 12.42 -5.59 -5.66
CA ASP A 186 13.51 -4.62 -5.51
C ASP A 186 13.02 -3.21 -5.13
N GLY A 187 11.74 -3.03 -4.79
CA GLY A 187 11.18 -1.78 -4.25
C GLY A 187 11.10 -0.62 -5.25
N CYS A 188 11.83 -0.69 -6.37
CA CYS A 188 11.72 0.14 -7.56
C CYS A 188 10.45 -0.12 -8.38
N ASP A 189 9.67 -1.14 -8.00
CA ASP A 189 8.44 -1.59 -8.66
C ASP A 189 7.41 -0.47 -8.84
N ARG A 190 7.26 0.42 -7.85
CA ARG A 190 6.27 1.50 -7.94
C ARG A 190 6.68 2.57 -8.95
N SER A 191 7.92 3.05 -8.90
CA SER A 191 8.42 4.05 -9.85
C SER A 191 8.49 3.47 -11.26
N ARG A 192 8.96 2.23 -11.43
CA ARG A 192 8.95 1.56 -12.73
C ARG A 192 7.52 1.34 -13.27
N LYS A 193 6.57 0.95 -12.42
CA LYS A 193 5.15 0.86 -12.81
C LYS A 193 4.57 2.21 -13.18
N GLU A 194 4.86 3.26 -12.41
CA GLU A 194 4.42 4.63 -12.71
C GLU A 194 5.00 5.11 -14.04
N GLU A 195 6.30 4.90 -14.29
CA GLU A 195 6.94 5.19 -15.59
C GLU A 195 6.37 4.34 -16.73
N ALA A 196 6.09 3.05 -16.50
CA ALA A 196 5.46 2.20 -17.50
C ALA A 196 4.03 2.67 -17.84
N TRP A 197 3.24 3.07 -16.83
CA TRP A 197 1.91 3.63 -17.05
C TRP A 197 1.96 4.97 -17.79
N LYS A 198 2.92 5.84 -17.46
CA LYS A 198 3.17 7.08 -18.20
C LYS A 198 3.53 6.79 -19.65
N GLY A 199 4.48 5.90 -19.89
CA GLY A 199 4.90 5.53 -21.24
C GLY A 199 3.78 4.90 -22.07
N VAL A 200 2.82 4.18 -21.46
CA VAL A 200 1.63 3.69 -22.19
C VAL A 200 0.72 4.87 -22.54
N PHE A 201 0.49 5.79 -21.60
CA PHE A 201 -0.35 6.96 -21.82
C PHE A 201 0.22 7.88 -22.92
N GLU A 202 1.52 8.18 -22.86
CA GLU A 202 2.23 9.01 -23.85
C GLU A 202 2.17 8.39 -25.24
N GLU A 203 2.32 7.07 -25.33
CA GLU A 203 2.23 6.36 -26.61
C GLU A 203 0.81 6.39 -27.19
N CYS A 204 -0.22 6.23 -26.37
CA CYS A 204 -1.62 6.43 -26.78
C CYS A 204 -1.87 7.87 -27.26
N ALA A 205 -1.33 8.87 -26.55
CA ALA A 205 -1.46 10.27 -26.95
C ALA A 205 -0.74 10.56 -28.28
N ARG A 206 0.46 9.99 -28.46
CA ARG A 206 1.26 10.08 -29.70
C ARG A 206 0.55 9.44 -30.89
N ARG A 207 -0.19 8.35 -30.66
CA ARG A 207 -1.03 7.68 -31.69
C ARG A 207 -2.37 8.38 -31.92
N GLY A 208 -2.66 9.48 -31.21
CA GLY A 208 -3.84 10.30 -31.46
C GLY A 208 -5.13 9.74 -30.87
N HIS A 209 -5.03 8.96 -29.78
CA HIS A 209 -6.20 8.46 -29.07
C HIS A 209 -7.05 9.61 -28.52
N SER A 210 -8.32 9.66 -28.89
CA SER A 210 -9.22 10.76 -28.55
C SER A 210 -9.39 10.98 -27.03
N TRP A 211 -9.34 9.91 -26.24
CA TRP A 211 -9.57 9.95 -24.79
C TRP A 211 -8.37 10.47 -23.97
N THR A 212 -7.21 10.71 -24.57
CA THR A 212 -6.03 11.24 -23.85
C THR A 212 -6.08 12.75 -23.67
N ILE A 213 -6.93 13.45 -24.42
CA ILE A 213 -7.06 14.91 -24.38
C ILE A 213 -7.59 15.33 -22.99
N GLY A 214 -6.84 16.18 -22.29
CA GLY A 214 -7.20 16.68 -20.96
C GLY A 214 -7.17 15.61 -19.85
N LYS A 215 -6.53 14.45 -20.11
CA LYS A 215 -6.36 13.36 -19.14
C LYS A 215 -4.88 13.12 -18.88
N ASP A 216 -4.61 12.29 -17.88
CA ASP A 216 -3.27 11.85 -17.53
C ASP A 216 -3.18 10.32 -17.41
N TRP A 217 -1.97 9.83 -17.17
CA TRP A 217 -1.70 8.41 -16.96
C TRP A 217 -2.43 7.85 -15.71
N ILE A 218 -2.82 8.70 -14.74
CA ILE A 218 -3.59 8.29 -13.57
C ILE A 218 -5.00 7.91 -13.98
N TYR A 219 -5.64 8.69 -14.85
CA TYR A 219 -6.95 8.39 -15.44
C TYR A 219 -6.92 7.06 -16.21
N LEU A 220 -5.86 6.84 -17.02
CA LEU A 220 -5.68 5.56 -17.71
C LEU A 220 -5.70 4.38 -16.73
N ARG A 221 -4.87 4.44 -15.68
CA ARG A 221 -4.71 3.36 -14.72
C ARG A 221 -5.96 3.11 -13.85
N LYS A 222 -6.62 4.17 -13.39
CA LYS A 222 -7.71 4.09 -12.41
C LYS A 222 -9.10 3.98 -13.03
N SER A 223 -9.28 4.38 -14.29
CA SER A 223 -10.60 4.46 -14.91
C SER A 223 -10.64 3.75 -16.26
N LYS A 224 -9.80 4.17 -17.22
CA LYS A 224 -9.89 3.65 -18.60
C LYS A 224 -9.57 2.15 -18.69
N TRP A 225 -8.48 1.71 -18.06
CA TRP A 225 -8.08 0.29 -18.07
C TRP A 225 -9.06 -0.61 -17.32
N PRO A 226 -9.52 -0.28 -16.09
CA PRO A 226 -10.57 -1.04 -15.43
C PRO A 226 -11.85 -1.17 -16.26
N GLY A 227 -12.29 -0.09 -16.93
CA GLY A 227 -13.48 -0.13 -17.79
C GLY A 227 -13.31 -1.06 -18.99
N ILE A 228 -12.16 -1.04 -19.67
CA ILE A 228 -11.89 -1.97 -20.78
C ILE A 228 -11.81 -3.42 -20.30
N LYS A 229 -11.28 -3.64 -19.09
CA LYS A 229 -11.20 -4.97 -18.49
C LYS A 229 -12.59 -5.51 -18.13
N SER A 230 -13.49 -4.67 -17.63
CA SER A 230 -14.87 -5.07 -17.34
C SER A 230 -15.70 -5.32 -18.60
N ASP A 231 -15.44 -4.57 -19.68
CA ASP A 231 -16.13 -4.78 -20.97
C ASP A 231 -15.74 -6.12 -21.64
N ALA A 232 -14.64 -6.75 -21.21
CA ALA A 232 -14.08 -7.97 -21.80
C ALA A 232 -14.33 -9.24 -20.95
N LEU A 233 -14.97 -9.12 -19.79
CA LEU A 233 -15.36 -10.20 -18.88
C LEU A 233 -16.87 -10.38 -18.88
#